data_AF-A0A7W8QY42-F1
#
_entry.id   AF-A0A7W8QY42-F1
#
_cell.length_a   1.000
_cell.length_b   1.000
_cell.length_c   1.000
_cell.angle_alpha   90.00
_cell.angle_beta   90.00
_cell.angle_gamma   90.00
#
_symmetry.space_group_name_H-M   'P 1'
#
loop_
_entity.id
_entity.type
_entity.pdbx_description
1 polymer ?
#
loop_
_entity_poly.entity_id
_entity_poly.type
_entity_poly.pdbx_seq_one_letter_code
_entity_poly.pdbx_strand_id
1 'polypeptide(L)'
;MKDNLGSLVLKYGDVSARIDRMCAALQFAGRMKQLIMAIDTGASQDCAYRLTNLKGLEWILNCRVVKGMVALELWLEKLGCNERLVVPFDWRGSVEEFRNAINRMIDRMPAYQFYR
;
A
#
# COMPACT_ATOMS: atom_id res chain seq x y z
N MET A 1 9.61 20.85 3.80
CA MET A 1 9.64 19.42 4.17
C MET A 1 10.53 18.73 3.15
N LYS A 2 11.70 18.20 3.56
CA LYS A 2 12.52 17.34 2.69
C LYS A 2 11.65 16.18 2.20
N ASP A 3 11.73 15.88 0.91
CA ASP A 3 10.73 15.14 0.16
C ASP A 3 10.29 13.87 0.88
N ASN A 4 8.98 13.76 1.19
CA ASN A 4 8.40 12.57 1.81
C ASN A 4 8.32 11.42 0.79
N LEU A 5 9.50 10.89 0.49
CA LEU A 5 9.72 9.84 -0.48
C LEU A 5 10.03 8.54 0.22
N GLY A 6 9.47 7.47 -0.32
CA GLY A 6 9.77 6.11 0.13
C GLY A 6 9.84 5.17 -1.05
N SER A 7 10.17 3.91 -0.79
CA SER A 7 9.96 2.84 -1.75
C SER A 7 8.96 1.88 -1.14
N LEU A 8 7.89 1.58 -1.88
CA LEU A 8 6.94 0.54 -1.49
C LEU A 8 7.33 -0.75 -2.21
N VAL A 9 7.49 -1.82 -1.44
CA VAL A 9 7.74 -3.16 -1.98
C VAL A 9 6.65 -4.09 -1.47
N LEU A 10 5.87 -4.64 -2.39
CA LEU A 10 4.90 -5.69 -2.12
C LEU A 10 5.54 -7.01 -2.56
N LYS A 11 5.58 -8.01 -1.69
CA LYS A 11 6.20 -9.30 -1.98
C LYS A 11 5.42 -10.45 -1.33
N TYR A 12 5.15 -11.49 -2.10
CA TYR A 12 4.58 -12.75 -1.63
C TYR A 12 5.08 -13.91 -2.51
N GLY A 13 5.69 -14.93 -1.90
CA GLY A 13 6.38 -15.99 -2.65
C GLY A 13 7.40 -15.40 -3.62
N ASP A 14 7.30 -15.82 -4.88
CA ASP A 14 8.12 -15.33 -6.01
C ASP A 14 7.58 -14.05 -6.67
N VAL A 15 6.39 -13.59 -6.27
CA VAL A 15 5.77 -12.37 -6.81
C VAL A 15 6.29 -11.15 -6.05
N SER A 16 6.75 -10.13 -6.77
CA SER A 16 7.11 -8.84 -6.20
C SER A 16 6.75 -7.67 -7.09
N ALA A 17 6.18 -6.61 -6.50
CA ALA A 17 5.97 -5.33 -7.13
C ALA A 17 6.65 -4.23 -6.33
N ARG A 18 7.20 -3.24 -7.03
CA ARG A 18 7.97 -2.15 -6.42
C ARG A 18 7.56 -0.80 -7.01
N ILE A 19 7.33 0.16 -6.12
CA ILE A 19 7.15 1.57 -6.46
C ILE A 19 8.33 2.33 -5.87
N ASP A 20 9.29 2.69 -6.72
CA ASP A 20 10.44 3.50 -6.33
C ASP A 20 10.08 4.97 -6.22
N ARG A 21 10.68 5.66 -5.25
CA ARG A 21 10.52 7.11 -5.02
C ARG A 21 9.02 7.50 -5.00
N MET A 22 8.24 6.70 -4.28
CA MET A 22 6.82 6.93 -4.02
C MET A 22 6.66 8.22 -3.23
N CYS A 23 5.85 9.12 -3.76
CA CYS A 23 5.45 10.35 -3.09
C CYS A 23 4.52 10.03 -1.91
N ALA A 24 4.54 10.89 -0.90
CA ALA A 24 3.64 10.81 0.24
C ALA A 24 3.76 9.50 1.07
N ALA A 25 4.98 8.96 1.19
CA ALA A 25 5.22 7.66 1.84
C ALA A 25 4.75 7.60 3.30
N LEU A 26 5.01 8.64 4.10
CA LEU A 26 4.47 8.74 5.46
C LEU A 26 2.93 8.73 5.50
N GLN A 27 2.26 9.49 4.63
CA GLN A 27 0.81 9.52 4.61
C GLN A 27 0.25 8.16 4.24
N PHE A 28 0.88 7.46 3.30
CA PHE A 28 0.50 6.09 2.96
C PHE A 28 0.63 5.14 4.16
N ALA A 29 1.75 5.16 4.88
CA ALA A 29 1.93 4.32 6.06
C ALA A 29 0.91 4.61 7.16
N GLY A 30 0.59 5.90 7.39
CA GLY A 30 -0.47 6.31 8.31
C GLY A 30 -1.84 5.78 7.91
N ARG A 31 -2.19 5.84 6.61
CA ARG A 31 -3.44 5.29 6.09
C ARG A 31 -3.52 3.77 6.26
N MET A 32 -2.42 3.04 6.04
CA MET A 32 -2.37 1.60 6.30
C MET A 32 -2.55 1.27 7.78
N LYS A 33 -1.99 2.08 8.70
CA LYS A 33 -2.21 1.91 10.13
C LYS A 33 -3.68 2.12 10.51
N GLN A 34 -4.31 3.16 9.97
CA GLN A 34 -5.73 3.42 10.19
C GLN A 34 -6.61 2.29 9.64
N LEU A 35 -6.25 1.75 8.48
CA LEU A 35 -6.97 0.62 7.88
C LEU A 35 -6.95 -0.61 8.79
N ILE A 36 -5.79 -1.01 9.34
CA ILE A 36 -5.76 -2.17 10.25
C ILE A 36 -6.56 -1.93 11.53
N MET A 37 -6.55 -0.70 12.06
CA MET A 37 -7.39 -0.35 13.22
C MET A 37 -8.89 -0.42 12.90
N ALA A 38 -9.29 -0.01 11.69
CA ALA A 38 -10.68 -0.07 11.26
C ALA A 38 -11.16 -1.52 10.99
N ILE A 39 -10.27 -2.37 10.50
CA ILE A 39 -10.55 -3.80 10.34
C ILE A 39 -10.76 -4.45 11.73
N ASP A 40 -9.93 -4.09 12.71
CA ASP A 40 -10.01 -4.63 14.08
C ASP A 40 -11.34 -4.28 14.78
N THR A 41 -11.98 -3.17 14.41
CA THR A 41 -13.29 -2.77 14.94
C THR A 41 -14.48 -3.37 14.17
N GLY A 42 -14.22 -4.26 13.21
CA GLY A 42 -15.27 -4.98 12.46
C GLY A 42 -15.94 -4.17 11.37
N ALA A 43 -15.39 -3.01 10.98
CA ALA A 43 -15.92 -2.24 9.87
C ALA A 43 -15.59 -2.92 8.53
N SER A 44 -16.57 -3.03 7.64
CA SER A 44 -16.31 -3.42 6.24
C SER A 44 -15.47 -2.33 5.58
N GLN A 45 -14.27 -2.66 5.13
CA GLN A 45 -13.34 -1.70 4.52
C GLN A 45 -13.01 -2.15 3.09
N ASP A 46 -13.61 -1.46 2.13
CA ASP A 46 -13.14 -1.45 0.74
C ASP A 46 -12.46 -0.10 0.50
N CYS A 47 -11.16 -0.12 0.30
CA CYS A 47 -10.34 1.08 0.20
C CYS A 47 -9.48 1.03 -1.07
N ALA A 48 -9.42 2.15 -1.79
CA ALA A 48 -8.53 2.34 -2.93
C ALA A 48 -7.56 3.49 -2.61
N TYR A 49 -6.25 3.23 -2.73
CA TYR A 49 -5.21 4.21 -2.50
C TYR A 49 -4.52 4.55 -3.80
N ARG A 50 -4.63 5.81 -4.24
CA ARG A 50 -3.81 6.33 -5.33
C ARG A 50 -2.39 6.59 -4.82
N LEU A 51 -1.41 5.97 -5.46
CA LEU A 51 0.01 6.08 -5.19
C LEU A 51 0.67 6.69 -6.42
N THR A 52 1.59 7.62 -6.22
CA THR A 52 2.33 8.23 -7.31
C THR A 52 3.82 8.22 -7.01
N ASN A 53 4.66 8.24 -8.04
CA ASN A 53 6.09 8.44 -7.87
C ASN A 53 6.55 9.77 -8.44
N LEU A 54 7.82 10.12 -8.18
CA LEU A 54 8.43 11.33 -8.72
C LEU A 54 8.46 11.44 -10.26
N LYS A 55 8.25 10.33 -10.98
CA LYS A 55 8.19 10.32 -12.45
C LYS A 55 6.77 10.58 -12.97
N GLY A 56 5.79 10.78 -12.09
CA GLY A 56 4.38 10.99 -12.47
C GLY A 56 3.65 9.70 -12.84
N LEU A 57 4.21 8.52 -12.57
CA LEU A 57 3.49 7.26 -12.73
C LEU A 57 2.49 7.11 -11.58
N GLU A 58 1.31 6.59 -11.90
CA GLU A 58 0.22 6.40 -10.95
C GLU A 58 -0.14 4.92 -10.80
N TRP A 59 -0.38 4.52 -9.55
CA TRP A 59 -0.87 3.20 -9.21
C TRP A 59 -2.11 3.31 -8.33
N ILE A 60 -2.96 2.31 -8.41
CA ILE A 60 -4.09 2.13 -7.50
C ILE A 60 -3.82 0.87 -6.69
N LEU A 61 -3.69 1.03 -5.37
CA LEU A 61 -3.67 -0.10 -4.44
C LEU A 61 -5.08 -0.29 -3.89
N ASN A 62 -5.76 -1.33 -4.36
CA ASN A 62 -7.06 -1.75 -3.86
C ASN A 62 -6.90 -2.74 -2.71
N CYS A 63 -7.62 -2.49 -1.62
CA CYS A 63 -7.72 -3.38 -0.47
C CYS A 63 -9.20 -3.65 -0.21
N ARG A 64 -9.58 -4.93 -0.23
CA ARG A 64 -10.93 -5.41 0.08
C ARG A 64 -10.89 -6.38 1.23
N VAL A 65 -11.81 -6.25 2.18
CA VAL A 65 -11.90 -7.14 3.35
C VAL A 65 -13.25 -7.86 3.37
N VAL A 66 -13.24 -9.18 3.25
CA VAL A 66 -14.45 -10.01 3.24
C VAL A 66 -14.24 -11.23 4.13
N LYS A 67 -15.11 -11.41 5.14
CA LYS A 67 -15.13 -12.59 6.03
C LYS A 67 -13.76 -12.93 6.65
N GLY A 68 -13.02 -11.91 7.11
CA GLY A 68 -11.69 -12.11 7.74
C GLY A 68 -10.54 -12.34 6.76
N MET A 69 -10.81 -12.26 5.46
CA MET A 69 -9.80 -12.30 4.39
C MET A 69 -9.60 -10.91 3.81
N VAL A 70 -8.35 -10.60 3.46
CA VAL A 70 -7.94 -9.38 2.77
C VAL A 70 -7.51 -9.77 1.35
N ALA A 71 -8.02 -9.04 0.35
CA ALA A 71 -7.53 -9.06 -1.02
C ALA A 71 -6.84 -7.73 -1.30
N LEU A 72 -5.59 -7.79 -1.76
CA LEU A 72 -4.77 -6.63 -2.08
C LEU A 72 -4.32 -6.71 -3.55
N GLU A 73 -4.74 -5.73 -4.33
CA GLU A 73 -4.41 -5.66 -5.76
C GLU A 73 -3.73 -4.33 -6.06
N LEU A 74 -2.56 -4.38 -6.69
CA LEU A 74 -1.89 -3.20 -7.20
C LEU A 74 -2.13 -3.13 -8.70
N TRP A 75 -2.66 -2.00 -9.16
CA TRP A 75 -2.95 -1.71 -10.55
C TRP A 75 -2.03 -0.56 -11.00
N LEU A 76 -1.37 -0.70 -12.15
CA LEU A 76 -0.63 0.40 -12.77
C LEU A 76 -1.56 1.14 -13.74
N GLU A 77 -1.81 2.42 -13.47
CA GLU A 77 -2.58 3.30 -14.33
C GLU A 77 -1.61 3.99 -15.31
N LYS A 78 -1.60 3.54 -16.57
CA LYS A 78 -0.80 4.18 -17.62
C LYS A 78 -1.58 5.33 -18.25
N LEU A 79 -1.01 6.53 -18.22
CA LEU A 79 -1.49 7.70 -18.95
C LEU A 79 -1.26 7.50 -20.45
N GLY A 80 -2.24 6.95 -21.15
CA GLY A 80 -2.22 6.76 -22.60
C GLY A 80 -3.38 5.90 -23.06
N CYS A 81 -4.28 6.48 -23.86
CA CYS A 81 -5.44 5.79 -24.42
C CYS A 81 -4.98 4.52 -25.16
N ASN A 82 -5.42 3.34 -24.68
CA ASN A 82 -5.31 1.99 -25.29
C ASN A 82 -4.40 0.94 -24.62
N GLU A 83 -3.81 1.18 -23.44
CA GLU A 83 -3.02 0.11 -22.79
C GLU A 83 -3.76 -0.61 -21.65
N ARG A 84 -3.65 -1.95 -21.66
CA ARG A 84 -4.21 -2.87 -20.66
C ARG A 84 -3.78 -2.45 -19.25
N LEU A 85 -4.74 -2.35 -18.34
CA LEU A 85 -4.49 -2.32 -16.90
C LEU A 85 -3.59 -3.52 -16.54
N VAL A 86 -2.36 -3.24 -16.12
CA VAL A 86 -1.44 -4.27 -15.63
C VAL A 86 -1.67 -4.41 -14.13
N VAL A 87 -1.84 -5.63 -13.66
CA VAL A 87 -1.91 -5.98 -12.24
C VAL A 87 -0.56 -6.56 -11.81
N PRO A 88 0.43 -5.72 -11.46
CA PRO A 88 1.74 -6.18 -11.03
C PRO A 88 1.73 -6.98 -9.71
N PHE A 89 0.66 -6.90 -8.93
CA PHE A 89 0.54 -7.61 -7.66
C PHE A 89 -0.91 -7.94 -7.35
N ASP A 90 -1.18 -9.20 -7.04
CA ASP A 90 -2.46 -9.69 -6.49
C ASP A 90 -2.11 -10.64 -5.35
N TRP A 91 -2.62 -10.33 -4.17
CA TRP A 91 -2.42 -11.13 -2.97
C TRP A 91 -3.73 -11.28 -2.21
N ARG A 92 -3.90 -12.47 -1.62
CA ARG A 92 -4.98 -12.75 -0.69
C ARG A 92 -4.42 -13.44 0.54
N GLY A 93 -4.92 -13.07 1.70
CA GLY A 93 -4.56 -13.72 2.96
C GLY A 93 -5.46 -13.28 4.09
N SER A 94 -5.16 -13.76 5.28
CA SER A 94 -5.91 -13.43 6.48
C SER A 94 -5.69 -11.97 6.91
N VAL A 95 -6.66 -11.42 7.65
CA VAL A 95 -6.50 -10.14 8.34
C VAL A 95 -5.27 -10.13 9.25
N GLU A 96 -4.94 -11.26 9.89
CA GLU A 96 -3.77 -11.36 10.76
C GLU A 96 -2.46 -11.21 9.97
N GLU A 97 -2.31 -11.91 8.84
CA GLU A 97 -1.13 -11.78 7.98
C GLU A 97 -0.97 -10.34 7.46
N PHE A 98 -2.08 -9.73 7.05
CA PHE A 98 -2.11 -8.33 6.62
C PHE A 98 -1.68 -7.39 7.74
N ARG A 99 -2.26 -7.54 8.95
CA ARG A 99 -1.91 -6.75 10.14
C ARG A 99 -0.42 -6.86 10.46
N ASN A 100 0.12 -8.08 10.44
CA ASN A 100 1.52 -8.35 10.71
C ASN A 100 2.44 -7.78 9.62
N ALA A 101 2.02 -7.76 8.36
CA ALA A 101 2.76 -7.11 7.28
C ALA A 101 2.81 -5.58 7.45
N ILE A 102 1.68 -4.95 7.76
CA ILE A 102 1.62 -3.49 7.98
C ILE A 102 2.43 -3.06 9.20
N ASN A 103 2.34 -3.77 10.32
CA ASN A 103 3.15 -3.46 11.50
C ASN A 103 4.65 -3.58 11.18
N ARG A 104 5.08 -4.66 10.53
CA ARG A 104 6.48 -4.81 10.08
C ARG A 104 6.93 -3.71 9.12
N MET A 105 6.06 -3.23 8.24
CA MET A 105 6.36 -2.11 7.35
C MET A 105 6.63 -0.84 8.16
N ILE A 106 5.78 -0.55 9.16
CA ILE A 106 5.89 0.64 10.02
C ILE A 106 7.13 0.57 10.92
N ASP A 107 7.40 -0.59 11.52
CA ASP A 107 8.59 -0.79 12.38
C ASP A 107 9.91 -0.61 11.63
N ARG A 108 9.91 -0.84 10.31
CA ARG A 108 11.06 -0.64 9.43
C ARG A 108 11.19 0.79 8.91
N MET A 109 10.22 1.65 9.17
CA MET A 109 10.34 3.05 8.78
C MET A 109 11.45 3.68 9.61
N PRO A 110 12.31 4.53 9.00
CA PRO A 110 13.32 5.25 9.76
C PRO A 110 12.63 6.03 10.89
N ALA A 111 13.21 5.99 12.09
CA ALA A 111 12.69 6.75 13.22
C ALA A 111 12.65 8.23 12.82
N TYR A 112 11.44 8.77 12.64
CA TYR A 112 11.27 10.19 12.40
C TYR A 112 11.56 10.89 13.73
N GLN A 113 12.78 11.42 13.84
CA GLN A 113 13.09 12.41 14.85
C GLN A 113 12.25 13.64 14.52
N PHE A 114 11.04 13.71 15.07
CA PHE A 114 10.36 14.98 15.24
C PHE A 114 11.26 15.77 16.20
N TYR A 115 12.03 16.71 15.66
CA TYR A 115 12.67 17.72 16.49
C TYR A 115 11.57 18.36 17.35
N ARG A 116 11.70 18.23 18.66
CA ARG A 116 10.87 18.92 19.66
C ARG A 116 11.06 20.42 19.54
#